data_AF-A0A8S4NCM7-F1
#
_entry.id   AF-A0A8S4NCM7-F1
#
_cell.length_a   1.000
_cell.length_b   1.000
_cell.length_c   1.000
_cell.angle_alpha   90.00
_cell.angle_beta   90.00
_cell.angle_gamma   90.00
#
_symmetry.space_group_name_H-M   'P 1'
#
loop_
_entity.id
_entity.type
_entity.pdbx_description
1 polymer ?
#
loop_
_entity_poly.entity_id
_entity_poly.type
_entity_poly.pdbx_seq_one_letter_code
_entity_poly.pdbx_strand_id
1 'polypeptide(L)'
;LDQCELMPEQVSRKSNSKAKFTCGICYKSMNQSVHYKCHMRTHTGEKPYKCELCLKEFKGSSDFNRHTMIHTGERPFQCSICDKRFSRKFNLERHLLIH
;
A
#
# COMPACT_ATOMS: atom_id res chain seq x y z
N LEU A 1 -9.54 4.46 10.35
CA LEU A 1 -9.58 5.93 10.41
C LEU A 1 -8.52 6.45 9.44
N ASP A 2 -8.88 6.57 8.16
CA ASP A 2 -8.01 7.09 7.10
C ASP A 2 -7.92 8.61 7.24
N GLN A 3 -6.92 9.10 7.97
CA GLN A 3 -6.63 10.54 8.02
C GLN A 3 -5.85 10.92 6.75
N CYS A 4 -6.61 11.27 5.71
CA CYS A 4 -6.09 11.84 4.46
C CYS A 4 -6.83 13.17 4.17
N GLU A 5 -6.77 14.09 5.12
CA GLU A 5 -7.13 15.50 4.93
C GLU A 5 -5.88 16.36 5.13
N LEU A 6 -5.48 17.09 4.08
CA LEU A 6 -4.97 18.47 4.06
C LEU A 6 -4.31 18.79 2.69
N MET A 7 -5.14 19.38 1.81
CA MET A 7 -4.88 20.44 0.79
C MET A 7 -3.95 20.23 -0.44
N PRO A 8 -4.06 21.08 -1.50
CA PRO A 8 -5.17 21.90 -2.00
C PRO A 8 -5.66 21.49 -3.41
N GLU A 9 -6.81 22.06 -3.78
CA GLU A 9 -7.58 21.87 -5.01
C GLU A 9 -6.77 21.98 -6.31
N GLN A 10 -7.10 21.13 -7.30
CA GLN A 10 -7.28 21.53 -8.71
C GLN A 10 -8.17 20.52 -9.48
N VAL A 11 -9.17 21.08 -10.18
CA VAL A 11 -9.86 20.61 -11.42
C VAL A 11 -11.21 19.86 -11.32
N SER A 12 -12.27 20.69 -11.41
CA SER A 12 -13.46 20.69 -12.31
C SER A 12 -14.24 19.42 -12.75
N ARG A 13 -15.56 19.49 -12.46
CA ARG A 13 -16.81 19.13 -13.18
C ARG A 13 -16.96 17.83 -14.02
N LYS A 14 -17.97 17.06 -13.57
CA LYS A 14 -18.98 16.19 -14.25
C LYS A 14 -18.68 15.63 -15.66
N SER A 15 -18.54 14.30 -15.74
CA SER A 15 -19.13 13.44 -16.78
C SER A 15 -18.96 11.96 -16.40
N ASN A 16 -19.90 11.10 -16.83
CA ASN A 16 -20.01 9.69 -16.50
C ASN A 16 -18.95 8.82 -17.23
N SER A 17 -17.69 9.13 -17.02
CA SER A 17 -16.52 8.36 -17.44
C SER A 17 -15.57 8.33 -16.24
N LYS A 18 -14.94 7.19 -15.94
CA LYS A 18 -14.02 7.08 -14.78
C LYS A 18 -12.88 8.09 -14.96
N ALA A 19 -13.00 9.26 -14.33
CA ALA A 19 -12.00 10.31 -14.37
C ALA A 19 -10.67 9.74 -13.87
N LYS A 20 -9.62 9.92 -14.67
CA LYS A 20 -8.26 9.49 -14.33
C LYS A 20 -7.53 10.66 -13.68
N PHE A 21 -6.76 10.36 -12.64
CA PHE A 21 -5.89 11.31 -11.96
C PHE A 21 -4.49 11.19 -12.56
N THR A 22 -4.03 12.24 -13.22
CA THR A 22 -2.71 12.27 -13.88
C THR A 22 -1.74 13.08 -13.05
N CYS A 23 -0.57 12.50 -12.73
CA CYS A 23 0.48 13.17 -11.99
C CYS A 23 1.14 14.27 -12.84
N GLY A 24 1.20 15.50 -12.34
CA GLY A 24 1.89 16.59 -13.04
C GLY A 24 3.42 16.49 -13.08
N ILE A 25 4.03 15.61 -12.27
CA ILE A 25 5.49 15.46 -12.15
C ILE A 25 6.02 14.38 -13.10
N CYS A 26 5.36 13.22 -13.15
CA CYS A 26 5.79 12.08 -13.95
C CYS A 26 4.75 11.59 -14.96
N TYR A 27 3.64 12.31 -15.12
CA TYR A 27 2.57 12.07 -16.10
C TYR A 27 1.91 10.69 -16.04
N LYS A 28 2.09 9.94 -14.93
CA LYS A 28 1.40 8.68 -14.69
C LYS A 28 -0.07 8.93 -14.37
N SER A 29 -0.96 8.16 -15.00
CA SER A 29 -2.40 8.21 -14.75
C SER A 29 -2.85 7.06 -13.87
N MET A 30 -3.67 7.35 -12.87
CA MET A 30 -4.32 6.38 -12.01
C MET A 30 -5.84 6.53 -12.10
N ASN A 31 -6.55 5.42 -11.95
CA ASN A 31 -8.02 5.38 -12.03
C ASN A 31 -8.72 5.51 -10.67
N GLN A 32 -7.95 5.67 -9.59
CA GLN A 32 -8.46 5.79 -8.23
C GLN A 32 -7.73 6.94 -7.50
N SER A 33 -8.50 7.76 -6.79
CA SER A 33 -7.96 8.89 -6.02
C SER A 33 -7.00 8.43 -4.93
N VAL A 34 -7.30 7.33 -4.24
CA VAL A 34 -6.44 6.78 -3.18
C VAL A 34 -5.07 6.36 -3.70
N HIS A 35 -5.02 5.74 -4.89
CA HIS A 35 -3.77 5.39 -5.54
C HIS A 35 -3.02 6.64 -5.99
N TYR A 36 -3.72 7.65 -6.53
CA TYR A 36 -3.11 8.92 -6.88
C TYR A 36 -2.47 9.62 -5.68
N LYS A 37 -3.17 9.72 -4.56
CA LYS A 37 -2.64 10.29 -3.32
C LYS A 37 -1.39 9.53 -2.83
N CYS A 38 -1.46 8.20 -2.79
CA CYS A 38 -0.31 7.36 -2.41
C CYS A 38 0.88 7.55 -3.38
N HIS A 39 0.61 7.67 -4.68
CA HIS A 39 1.62 7.96 -5.67
C HIS A 39 2.29 9.32 -5.44
N MET A 40 1.55 10.37 -5.08
CA MET A 40 2.16 11.68 -4.82
C MET A 40 3.21 11.63 -3.70
N ARG A 41 3.07 10.71 -2.73
CA ARG A 41 4.10 10.45 -1.69
C ARG A 41 5.42 9.91 -2.24
N THR A 42 5.45 9.41 -3.49
CA THR A 42 6.71 9.06 -4.15
C THR A 42 7.53 10.29 -4.49
N HIS A 43 6.89 11.42 -4.75
CA HIS A 43 7.52 12.69 -5.09
C HIS A 43 7.79 13.54 -3.86
N THR A 44 6.83 13.65 -2.94
CA THR A 44 6.97 14.48 -1.73
C THR A 44 7.87 13.85 -0.67
N GLY A 45 8.06 12.52 -0.73
CA GLY A 45 8.80 11.79 0.30
C GLY A 45 8.04 11.56 1.59
N GLU A 46 6.79 12.03 1.70
CA GLU A 46 5.93 11.86 2.88
C GLU A 46 5.75 10.38 3.25
N LYS A 47 5.90 10.06 4.54
CA LYS A 47 5.71 8.72 5.09
C LYS A 47 4.82 8.77 6.32
N PRO A 48 3.48 8.78 6.14
CA PRO A 48 2.54 9.01 7.24
C PRO A 48 2.53 7.87 8.28
N TYR A 49 3.01 6.69 7.91
CA TYR A 49 2.88 5.50 8.73
C TYR A 49 4.19 5.18 9.41
N LYS A 50 4.28 5.48 10.70
CA LYS A 50 5.47 5.23 11.52
C LYS A 50 5.24 4.01 12.43
N CYS A 51 6.22 3.12 12.46
CA CYS A 51 6.26 2.04 13.44
C CYS A 51 6.83 2.55 14.76
N GLU A 52 6.05 2.57 15.83
CA GLU A 52 6.53 3.02 17.13
C GLU A 52 7.51 2.04 17.80
N LEU A 53 7.57 0.78 17.33
CA LEU A 53 8.50 -0.22 17.88
C LEU A 53 9.93 -0.09 17.33
N CYS A 54 10.10 0.33 16.07
CA CYS A 54 11.41 0.45 15.44
C CYS A 54 11.65 1.78 14.71
N LEU A 55 10.72 2.72 14.85
CA LEU A 55 10.71 4.06 14.23
C LEU A 55 10.76 4.07 12.70
N LYS A 56 10.58 2.92 12.05
CA LYS A 56 10.58 2.82 10.60
C LYS A 56 9.30 3.40 10.00
N GLU A 57 9.46 4.18 8.94
CA GLU A 57 8.37 4.90 8.30
C GLU A 57 8.01 4.33 6.91
N PHE A 58 6.73 4.41 6.54
CA PHE A 58 6.17 3.85 5.31
C PHE A 58 5.26 4.86 4.61
N LYS A 59 5.23 4.79 3.27
CA LYS A 59 4.39 5.64 2.41
C LYS A 59 2.93 5.17 2.35
N GLY A 60 2.68 3.89 2.59
CA GLY A 60 1.36 3.25 2.47
C GLY A 60 1.02 2.37 3.67
N SER A 61 -0.28 2.31 4.00
CA SER A 61 -0.82 1.52 5.11
C SER A 61 -0.59 0.03 4.92
N SER A 62 -0.77 -0.49 3.70
CA SER A 62 -0.55 -1.91 3.40
C SER A 62 0.89 -2.35 3.66
N ASP A 63 1.87 -1.49 3.36
CA ASP A 63 3.28 -1.78 3.63
C ASP A 63 3.59 -1.70 5.13
N PHE A 64 3.01 -0.74 5.83
CA PHE A 64 3.10 -0.60 7.28
C PHE A 64 2.47 -1.79 8.01
N ASN A 65 1.23 -2.15 7.72
CA ASN A 65 0.54 -3.30 8.32
C ASN A 65 1.28 -4.61 8.04
N ARG A 66 1.88 -4.74 6.85
CA ARG A 66 2.71 -5.91 6.55
C ARG A 66 4.02 -5.92 7.33
N HIS A 67 4.57 -4.74 7.58
CA HIS A 67 5.75 -4.60 8.42
C HIS A 67 5.44 -4.95 9.87
N THR A 68 4.30 -4.55 10.44
CA THR A 68 3.98 -4.87 11.85
C THR A 68 3.95 -6.38 12.13
N MET A 69 3.62 -7.22 11.13
CA MET A 69 3.72 -8.68 11.24
C MET A 69 5.12 -9.20 11.59
N ILE A 70 6.19 -8.44 11.34
CA ILE A 70 7.54 -8.85 11.78
C ILE A 70 7.70 -8.77 13.30
N HIS A 71 6.98 -7.85 13.95
CA HIS A 71 7.03 -7.65 15.39
C HIS A 71 6.08 -8.61 16.11
N THR A 72 4.91 -8.89 15.55
CA THR A 72 3.95 -9.84 16.12
C THR A 72 4.32 -11.30 15.82
N GLY A 73 5.14 -11.54 14.80
CA GLY A 73 5.45 -12.89 14.32
C GLY A 73 4.29 -13.56 13.57
N GLU A 74 3.22 -12.81 13.25
CA GLU A 74 2.05 -13.36 12.57
C GLU A 74 2.41 -13.91 11.19
N ARG A 75 1.92 -15.13 10.92
CA ARG A 75 2.05 -15.83 9.64
C ARG A 75 0.69 -16.42 9.24
N PRO A 76 -0.22 -15.59 8.71
CA PRO A 76 -1.60 -15.99 8.46
C PRO A 76 -1.74 -17.02 7.32
N PHE A 77 -0.75 -17.17 6.46
CA PHE A 77 -0.82 -18.07 5.31
C PHE A 77 -0.14 -19.40 5.61
N GLN A 78 -0.90 -20.47 5.82
CA GLN A 78 -0.39 -21.82 6.02
C GLN A 78 -0.35 -22.60 4.71
N CYS A 79 0.69 -23.42 4.52
CA CYS A 79 0.75 -24.37 3.41
C CYS A 79 -0.26 -25.49 3.61
N SER A 80 -0.95 -25.90 2.53
CA SER A 80 -1.93 -26.98 2.57
C SER A 80 -1.31 -28.38 2.52
N ILE A 81 -0.01 -28.48 2.21
CA ILE A 81 0.72 -29.75 2.03
C ILE A 81 1.69 -30.01 3.19
N CYS A 82 2.19 -28.97 3.85
CA CYS A 82 3.05 -29.08 5.04
C CYS A 82 2.76 -27.98 6.06
N ASP A 83 3.36 -28.06 7.26
CA ASP A 83 3.09 -27.11 8.35
C ASP A 83 3.78 -25.74 8.21
N LYS A 84 4.43 -25.46 7.07
CA LYS A 84 5.11 -24.17 6.87
C LYS A 84 4.09 -23.03 6.76
N ARG A 85 4.35 -21.95 7.52
CA ARG A 85 3.55 -20.71 7.52
C ARG A 85 4.34 -19.53 6.97
N PHE A 86 3.65 -18.62 6.30
CA PHE A 86 4.18 -17.46 5.60
C PHE A 86 3.44 -16.18 6.03
N SER A 87 4.17 -15.06 6.06
CA SER A 87 3.61 -13.73 6.31
C SER A 87 3.01 -13.08 5.05
N ARG A 88 3.23 -13.66 3.86
CA ARG A 88 2.74 -13.11 2.60
C ARG A 88 2.17 -14.20 1.70
N LYS A 89 1.04 -13.93 1.04
CA LYS A 89 0.38 -14.85 0.12
C LYS A 89 1.29 -15.31 -1.02
N PHE A 90 1.98 -14.40 -1.69
CA PHE A 90 2.87 -14.77 -2.81
C PHE A 90 4.03 -15.68 -2.38
N ASN A 91 4.49 -15.58 -1.12
CA ASN A 91 5.52 -16.48 -0.60
C ASN A 91 4.96 -17.90 -0.43
N LEU A 92 3.72 -18.03 0.04
CA LEU A 92 3.01 -19.30 0.07
C LEU A 92 2.80 -19.84 -1.35
N GLU A 93 2.27 -19.03 -2.28
CA GLU A 93 2.03 -19.45 -3.67
C GLU A 93 3.31 -19.98 -4.33
N ARG A 94 4.43 -19.26 -4.18
CA ARG A 94 5.73 -19.72 -4.67
C ARG A 94 6.20 -21.00 -3.97
N HIS A 95 5.95 -21.14 -2.68
CA HIS A 95 6.29 -22.35 -1.93
C HIS A 95 5.46 -23.56 -2.38
N LEU A 96 4.21 -23.36 -2.78
CA LEU A 96 3.39 -24.44 -3.32
C LEU A 96 3.92 -25.01 -4.64
N LEU A 97 4.73 -24.25 -5.38
CA LEU A 97 5.35 -24.72 -6.64
C LEU A 97 6.49 -25.73 -6.45
N ILE A 98 6.99 -25.90 -5.22
CA ILE A 98 8.07 -26.85 -4.91
C ILE A 98 7.56 -28.12 -4.23
N HIS A 99 6.25 -28.25 -4.08
CA HIS A 99 5.58 -29.51 -3.77
C HIS A 99 5.22 -30.20 -5.08
#